data_AF-A0AAV0NE50-F1
#
_entry.id   AF-A0AAV0NE50-F1
#
_cell.length_a   1.000
_cell.length_b   1.000
_cell.length_c   1.000
_cell.angle_alpha   90.00
_cell.angle_beta   90.00
_cell.angle_gamma   90.00
#
_symmetry.space_group_name_H-M   'P 1'
#
loop_
_entity.id
_entity.type
_entity.pdbx_description
1 polymer ?
#
loop_
_entity_poly.entity_id
_entity_poly.type
_entity_poly.pdbx_seq_one_letter_code
_entity_poly.pdbx_strand_id
1 'polypeptide(L)'
;MAAAAAKIAPSMLSSDFSNLATEAQRMLDCGADWLHMDIMCSHFVPNLTIGAPVIESLRKHTKAYLDCHLMVTNPLDYVESFGKAGASGFTFHIEAARENWNELIQKIKAKGMKPGVSLKPGTPIEEVYPLVEGENHVDLVLVMTVEPGFGGQKFMPEMMDKVRRLRQKYPSLDIEASHSLFLGPIASFLCFSVAI
;
A
#
# COMPACT_ATOMS: atom_id res chain seq x y z
N MET A 1 -19.46 -11.09 13.40
CA MET A 1 -18.51 -10.50 12.42
C MET A 1 -17.24 -11.33 12.47
N ALA A 2 -16.69 -11.72 11.32
CA ALA A 2 -15.37 -12.35 11.31
C ALA A 2 -14.33 -11.32 11.80
N ALA A 3 -13.42 -11.72 12.68
CA ALA A 3 -12.31 -10.88 13.09
C ALA A 3 -11.45 -10.55 11.86
N ALA A 4 -10.96 -9.32 11.75
CA ALA A 4 -9.97 -8.96 10.74
C ALA A 4 -8.76 -9.89 10.88
N ALA A 5 -8.37 -10.52 9.78
CA ALA A 5 -7.24 -11.46 9.76
C ALA A 5 -5.97 -10.66 9.51
N ALA A 6 -4.98 -10.83 10.38
CA ALA A 6 -3.69 -10.19 10.21
C ALA A 6 -3.09 -10.53 8.84
N LYS A 7 -2.59 -9.53 8.13
CA LYS A 7 -1.85 -9.69 6.89
C LYS A 7 -0.45 -9.16 7.05
N ILE A 8 0.56 -9.94 6.66
CA ILE A 8 1.95 -9.50 6.59
C ILE A 8 2.35 -9.34 5.14
N ALA A 9 2.64 -8.09 4.74
CA ALA A 9 3.05 -7.74 3.39
C ALA A 9 4.47 -7.13 3.41
N PRO A 10 5.52 -7.92 3.10
CA PRO A 10 6.87 -7.37 2.96
C PRO A 10 6.93 -6.37 1.80
N SER A 11 7.54 -5.21 2.03
CA SER A 11 7.83 -4.25 0.98
C SER A 11 8.99 -4.74 0.13
N MET A 12 8.72 -4.90 -1.15
CA MET A 12 9.71 -5.29 -2.15
C MET A 12 10.72 -4.17 -2.44
N LEU A 13 10.49 -2.95 -1.93
CA LEU A 13 11.46 -1.85 -2.02
C LEU A 13 12.80 -2.18 -1.36
N SER A 14 12.78 -3.03 -0.32
CA SER A 14 13.97 -3.44 0.43
C SER A 14 14.59 -4.75 -0.08
N SER A 15 14.07 -5.30 -1.18
CA SER A 15 14.55 -6.54 -1.79
C SER A 15 15.66 -6.30 -2.82
N ASP A 16 16.31 -7.37 -3.27
CA ASP A 16 17.17 -7.30 -4.45
C ASP A 16 16.33 -7.19 -5.73
N PHE A 17 16.23 -5.97 -6.27
CA PHE A 17 15.48 -5.71 -7.50
C PHE A 17 15.97 -6.51 -8.72
N SER A 18 17.23 -6.95 -8.74
CA SER A 18 17.75 -7.78 -9.84
C SER A 18 17.20 -9.22 -9.80
N ASN A 19 16.65 -9.64 -8.65
CA ASN A 19 16.15 -10.99 -8.40
C ASN A 19 14.69 -11.00 -7.90
N LEU A 20 13.86 -10.03 -8.30
CA LEU A 20 12.49 -9.82 -7.78
C LEU A 20 11.62 -11.08 -7.72
N ALA A 21 11.64 -11.94 -8.74
CA ALA A 21 10.82 -13.16 -8.74
C ALA A 21 11.26 -14.13 -7.64
N THR A 22 12.56 -14.28 -7.43
CA THR A 22 13.14 -15.12 -6.37
C THR A 22 12.88 -14.51 -5.00
N GLU A 23 13.07 -13.19 -4.85
CA GLU A 23 12.77 -12.47 -3.61
C GLU A 23 11.29 -12.60 -3.22
N ALA A 24 10.39 -12.45 -4.19
CA ALA A 24 8.95 -12.62 -4.00
C ALA A 24 8.62 -14.03 -3.53
N GLN A 25 9.13 -15.07 -4.20
CA GLN A 25 8.91 -16.45 -3.78
C GLN A 25 9.47 -16.71 -2.38
N ARG A 26 10.67 -16.20 -2.07
CA ARG A 26 11.27 -16.31 -0.73
C ARG A 26 10.37 -15.72 0.35
N MET A 27 9.77 -14.55 0.11
CA MET A 27 8.84 -13.93 1.07
C MET A 27 7.59 -14.78 1.29
N LEU A 28 7.03 -15.36 0.22
CA LEU A 28 5.87 -16.24 0.32
C LEU A 28 6.19 -17.54 1.07
N ASP A 29 7.35 -18.13 0.81
CA ASP A 29 7.83 -19.32 1.53
C ASP A 29 8.05 -19.04 3.03
N CYS A 30 8.39 -17.80 3.36
CA CYS A 30 8.48 -17.31 4.75
C CYS A 30 7.12 -16.92 5.36
N GLY A 31 6.01 -17.11 4.64
CA GLY A 31 4.65 -16.89 5.16
C GLY A 31 4.07 -15.50 4.90
N ALA A 32 4.63 -14.72 3.96
CA ALA A 32 4.00 -13.47 3.54
C ALA A 32 2.60 -13.73 2.94
N ASP A 33 1.62 -12.93 3.35
CA ASP A 33 0.29 -12.97 2.77
C ASP A 33 0.27 -12.28 1.40
N TRP A 34 0.86 -11.08 1.35
CA TRP A 34 0.88 -10.17 0.20
C TRP A 34 2.32 -9.72 -0.07
N LEU A 35 2.55 -9.11 -1.23
CA LEU A 35 3.80 -8.43 -1.55
C LEU A 35 3.49 -6.94 -1.75
N HIS A 36 4.05 -6.09 -0.90
CA HIS A 36 3.83 -4.65 -0.97
C HIS A 36 4.78 -4.03 -1.99
N MET A 37 4.22 -3.31 -2.95
CA MET A 37 4.91 -2.75 -4.10
C MET A 37 4.81 -1.23 -4.02
N ASP A 38 5.91 -0.56 -3.72
CA ASP A 38 5.98 0.90 -3.64
C ASP A 38 6.28 1.51 -5.02
N ILE A 39 5.30 2.22 -5.60
CA ILE A 39 5.40 2.88 -6.90
C ILE A 39 5.55 4.39 -6.67
N MET A 40 6.71 4.94 -7.02
CA MET A 40 7.02 6.35 -6.84
C MET A 40 7.35 6.99 -8.20
N CYS A 41 6.92 8.23 -8.44
CA CYS A 41 7.13 8.93 -9.72
C CYS A 41 8.11 10.12 -9.67
N SER A 42 8.92 10.26 -8.62
CA SER A 42 9.81 11.41 -8.37
C SER A 42 9.14 12.78 -8.17
N HIS A 43 7.84 12.92 -8.45
CA HIS A 43 7.12 14.19 -8.31
C HIS A 43 6.32 14.26 -7.00
N PHE A 44 5.65 13.15 -6.62
CA PHE A 44 4.88 13.10 -5.37
C PHE A 44 5.76 12.93 -4.13
N VAL A 45 6.88 12.23 -4.33
CA VAL A 45 7.97 12.00 -3.37
C VAL A 45 9.30 12.14 -4.12
N PRO A 46 10.39 12.55 -3.47
CA PRO A 46 11.69 12.78 -4.12
C PRO A 46 12.46 11.48 -4.42
N ASN A 47 11.76 10.46 -4.94
CA ASN A 47 12.34 9.17 -5.31
C ASN A 47 11.55 8.53 -6.48
N LEU A 48 12.21 7.70 -7.27
CA LEU A 48 11.64 6.96 -8.41
C LEU A 48 11.97 5.47 -8.22
N THR A 49 10.95 4.61 -8.24
CA THR A 49 11.13 3.17 -7.98
C THR A 49 10.80 2.34 -9.22
N ILE A 50 9.61 1.76 -9.27
CA ILE A 50 9.15 0.83 -10.28
C ILE A 50 7.78 1.26 -10.81
N GLY A 51 7.37 0.70 -11.94
CA GLY A 51 6.05 0.98 -12.55
C GLY A 51 5.36 -0.29 -13.06
N ALA A 52 4.26 -0.11 -13.78
CA ALA A 52 3.44 -1.21 -14.32
C ALA A 52 4.24 -2.31 -15.05
N PRO A 53 5.28 -2.02 -15.87
CA PRO A 53 6.06 -3.07 -16.53
C PRO A 53 6.74 -4.07 -15.57
N VAL A 54 7.15 -3.60 -14.39
CA VAL A 54 7.74 -4.47 -13.35
C VAL A 54 6.66 -5.33 -12.71
N ILE A 55 5.48 -4.76 -12.45
CA ILE A 55 4.32 -5.51 -11.91
C ILE A 55 3.89 -6.60 -12.90
N GLU A 56 3.79 -6.27 -14.19
CA GLU A 56 3.42 -7.21 -15.24
C GLU A 56 4.43 -8.35 -15.36
N SER A 57 5.72 -8.01 -15.29
CA SER A 57 6.80 -9.00 -15.33
C SER A 57 6.73 -9.92 -14.11
N LEU A 58 6.60 -9.37 -12.91
CA LEU A 58 6.52 -10.16 -11.67
C LEU A 58 5.27 -11.05 -11.63
N ARG A 59 4.13 -10.55 -12.10
CA ARG A 59 2.87 -11.31 -12.16
C ARG A 59 2.98 -12.61 -12.97
N LYS A 60 3.87 -12.67 -13.97
CA LYS A 60 4.15 -13.91 -14.73
C LYS A 60 4.80 -15.01 -13.88
N HIS A 61 5.40 -14.64 -12.74
CA HIS A 61 6.14 -15.55 -11.86
C HIS A 61 5.45 -15.80 -10.52
N THR A 62 4.38 -15.08 -10.16
CA THR A 62 3.68 -15.28 -8.90
C THR A 62 2.17 -15.10 -8.98
N LYS A 63 1.44 -15.89 -8.18
CA LYS A 63 0.00 -15.74 -7.94
C LYS A 63 -0.31 -14.97 -6.67
N ALA A 64 0.71 -14.47 -5.96
CA ALA A 64 0.54 -13.69 -4.75
C ALA A 64 -0.31 -12.44 -4.98
N TYR A 65 -0.92 -11.95 -3.91
CA TYR A 65 -1.56 -10.64 -3.93
C TYR A 65 -0.47 -9.56 -4.05
N LEU A 66 -0.51 -8.78 -5.13
CA LEU A 66 0.41 -7.66 -5.35
C LEU A 66 -0.29 -6.39 -4.89
N ASP A 67 0.12 -5.90 -3.72
CA ASP A 67 -0.44 -4.72 -3.08
C ASP A 67 0.32 -3.48 -3.58
N CYS A 68 -0.24 -2.78 -4.57
CA CYS A 68 0.44 -1.64 -5.19
C CYS A 68 0.07 -0.33 -4.48
N HIS A 69 1.08 0.28 -3.87
CA HIS A 69 1.00 1.59 -3.21
C HIS A 69 1.53 2.68 -4.15
N LEU A 70 0.62 3.55 -4.59
CA LEU A 70 0.84 4.57 -5.62
C LEU A 70 1.18 5.91 -4.96
N MET A 71 2.48 6.16 -4.80
CA MET A 71 3.06 7.46 -4.45
C MET A 71 3.31 8.29 -5.72
N VAL A 72 2.21 8.65 -6.39
CA VAL A 72 2.21 9.41 -7.65
C VAL A 72 1.25 10.59 -7.61
N THR A 73 1.49 11.61 -8.42
CA THR A 73 0.67 12.83 -8.47
C THR A 73 -0.63 12.66 -9.26
N ASN A 74 -0.67 11.72 -10.20
CA ASN A 74 -1.79 11.49 -11.13
C ASN A 74 -2.25 10.02 -11.11
N PRO A 75 -2.74 9.49 -9.97
CA PRO A 75 -3.04 8.05 -9.82
C PRO A 75 -4.08 7.52 -10.81
N LEU A 76 -5.01 8.35 -11.28
CA LEU A 76 -6.04 7.98 -12.26
C LEU A 76 -5.44 7.41 -13.56
N ASP A 77 -4.30 7.95 -14.00
CA ASP A 77 -3.62 7.55 -15.24
C ASP A 77 -2.97 6.17 -15.13
N TYR A 78 -2.78 5.66 -13.92
CA TYR A 78 -2.11 4.40 -13.63
C TYR A 78 -3.10 3.23 -13.55
N VAL A 79 -4.40 3.49 -13.36
CA VAL A 79 -5.40 2.43 -13.11
C VAL A 79 -5.47 1.41 -14.26
N GLU A 80 -5.47 1.88 -15.51
CA GLU A 80 -5.55 1.00 -16.67
C GLU A 80 -4.31 0.10 -16.80
N SER A 81 -3.12 0.69 -16.66
CA SER A 81 -1.86 -0.03 -16.84
C SER A 81 -1.61 -1.02 -15.70
N PHE A 82 -1.95 -0.67 -14.46
CA PHE A 82 -1.81 -1.56 -13.31
C PHE A 82 -2.85 -2.69 -13.30
N GLY A 83 -4.09 -2.40 -13.71
CA GLY A 83 -5.09 -3.43 -13.93
C GLY A 83 -4.64 -4.47 -14.97
N LYS A 84 -4.07 -4.02 -16.10
CA LYS A 84 -3.50 -4.91 -17.13
C LYS A 84 -2.26 -5.67 -16.64
N ALA A 85 -1.41 -5.03 -15.84
CA ALA A 85 -0.22 -5.64 -15.27
C ALA A 85 -0.56 -6.73 -14.23
N GLY A 86 -1.80 -6.78 -13.74
CA GLY A 86 -2.26 -7.75 -12.76
C GLY A 86 -1.93 -7.37 -11.32
N ALA A 87 -1.93 -6.07 -11.01
CA ALA A 87 -1.99 -5.61 -9.62
C ALA A 87 -3.24 -6.17 -8.93
N SER A 88 -3.13 -6.49 -7.63
CA SER A 88 -4.26 -7.01 -6.85
C SER A 88 -4.90 -5.90 -6.02
N GLY A 89 -4.07 -5.09 -5.36
CA GLY A 89 -4.46 -3.86 -4.67
C GLY A 89 -3.98 -2.63 -5.42
N PHE A 90 -4.73 -1.54 -5.30
CA PHE A 90 -4.34 -0.22 -5.77
C PHE A 90 -4.65 0.81 -4.68
N THR A 91 -3.61 1.20 -3.95
CA THR A 91 -3.67 2.13 -2.83
C THR A 91 -3.14 3.49 -3.27
N PHE A 92 -4.03 4.48 -3.45
CA PHE A 92 -3.66 5.83 -3.85
C PHE A 92 -3.54 6.77 -2.66
N HIS A 93 -2.79 7.86 -2.79
CA HIS A 93 -2.72 8.89 -1.77
C HIS A 93 -3.90 9.87 -1.84
N ILE A 94 -4.56 10.14 -0.71
CA ILE A 94 -5.65 11.13 -0.63
C ILE A 94 -5.17 12.51 -1.08
N GLU A 95 -3.90 12.85 -0.82
CA GLU A 95 -3.31 14.14 -1.19
C GLU A 95 -3.26 14.37 -2.70
N ALA A 96 -3.27 13.31 -3.50
CA ALA A 96 -3.26 13.36 -4.97
C ALA A 96 -4.65 13.13 -5.60
N ALA A 97 -5.68 12.89 -4.79
CA ALA A 97 -7.00 12.44 -5.28
C ALA A 97 -8.19 13.21 -4.68
N ARG A 98 -7.97 14.31 -3.95
CA ARG A 98 -9.05 15.06 -3.26
C ARG A 98 -10.23 15.44 -4.15
N GLU A 99 -9.95 15.76 -5.42
CA GLU A 99 -10.96 16.25 -6.36
C GLU A 99 -11.67 15.13 -7.15
N ASN A 100 -11.10 13.92 -7.18
CA ASN A 100 -11.56 12.84 -8.08
C ASN A 100 -11.55 11.44 -7.46
N TRP A 101 -11.43 11.31 -6.13
CA TRP A 101 -11.33 10.02 -5.46
C TRP A 101 -12.50 9.07 -5.77
N ASN A 102 -13.72 9.58 -5.94
CA ASN A 102 -14.89 8.73 -6.24
C ASN A 102 -14.77 8.07 -7.62
N GLU A 103 -14.39 8.85 -8.65
CA GLU A 103 -14.11 8.32 -9.99
C GLU A 103 -12.93 7.33 -9.97
N LEU A 104 -11.89 7.67 -9.22
CA LEU A 104 -10.70 6.83 -9.07
C LEU A 104 -11.06 5.46 -8.48
N ILE A 105 -11.80 5.43 -7.36
CA ILE A 105 -12.24 4.17 -6.73
C ILE A 105 -13.09 3.34 -7.70
N GLN A 106 -14.04 3.97 -8.41
CA GLN A 106 -14.86 3.27 -9.40
C GLN A 106 -14.01 2.62 -10.49
N LYS A 107 -13.04 3.35 -11.06
CA LYS A 107 -12.14 2.82 -12.09
C LYS A 107 -11.27 1.68 -11.57
N ILE A 108 -10.76 1.79 -10.33
CA ILE A 108 -9.98 0.72 -9.70
C ILE A 108 -10.82 -0.56 -9.57
N LYS A 109 -12.04 -0.46 -9.01
CA LYS A 109 -12.96 -1.60 -8.89
C LYS A 109 -13.34 -2.19 -10.24
N ALA A 110 -13.60 -1.35 -11.25
CA ALA A 110 -13.92 -1.79 -12.61
C ALA A 110 -12.79 -2.58 -13.29
N LYS A 111 -11.55 -2.44 -12.82
CA LYS A 111 -10.38 -3.23 -13.26
C LYS A 111 -10.12 -4.46 -12.40
N GLY A 112 -11.01 -4.80 -11.47
CA GLY A 112 -10.89 -5.98 -10.61
C GLY A 112 -9.81 -5.85 -9.52
N MET A 113 -9.31 -4.64 -9.28
CA MET A 113 -8.36 -4.36 -8.20
C MET A 113 -9.11 -3.91 -6.94
N LYS A 114 -8.56 -4.22 -5.77
CA LYS A 114 -9.06 -3.73 -4.48
C LYS A 114 -8.59 -2.28 -4.25
N PRO A 115 -9.50 -1.31 -4.10
CA PRO A 115 -9.12 0.08 -3.85
C PRO A 115 -8.70 0.28 -2.39
N GLY A 116 -7.55 0.92 -2.20
CA GLY A 116 -7.08 1.43 -0.92
C GLY A 116 -6.82 2.93 -0.97
N VAL A 117 -6.76 3.58 0.19
CA VAL A 117 -6.28 4.96 0.31
C VAL A 117 -5.17 5.06 1.34
N SER A 118 -4.13 5.83 1.02
CA SER A 118 -3.03 6.19 1.91
C SER A 118 -3.12 7.65 2.32
N LEU A 119 -2.61 7.98 3.51
CA LEU A 119 -2.44 9.35 3.98
C LEU A 119 -1.06 9.55 4.64
N LYS A 120 -0.43 10.67 4.33
CA LYS A 120 0.85 11.11 4.92
C LYS A 120 0.71 11.41 6.42
N PRO A 121 1.83 11.47 7.17
CA PRO A 121 1.79 11.80 8.59
C PRO A 121 1.12 13.15 8.89
N GLY A 122 1.38 14.17 8.08
CA GLY A 122 0.79 15.51 8.23
C GLY A 122 -0.70 15.63 7.85
N THR A 123 -1.29 14.63 7.21
CA THR A 123 -2.67 14.68 6.71
C THR A 123 -3.66 14.27 7.80
N PRO A 124 -4.69 15.08 8.11
CA PRO A 124 -5.74 14.71 9.07
C PRO A 124 -6.43 13.40 8.70
N ILE A 125 -6.71 12.56 9.70
CA ILE A 125 -7.34 11.25 9.46
C ILE A 125 -8.79 11.38 8.99
N GLU A 126 -9.43 12.50 9.31
CA GLU A 126 -10.79 12.81 8.93
C GLU A 126 -10.96 12.92 7.40
N GLU A 127 -9.88 13.20 6.66
CA GLU A 127 -9.92 13.26 5.18
C GLU A 127 -10.24 11.91 4.52
N VAL A 128 -10.00 10.78 5.18
CA VAL A 128 -10.27 9.45 4.60
C VAL A 128 -11.65 8.91 4.95
N TYR A 129 -12.37 9.50 5.91
CA TYR A 129 -13.68 8.98 6.33
C TYR A 129 -14.72 8.97 5.21
N PRO A 130 -14.85 10.01 4.36
CA PRO A 130 -15.78 9.97 3.23
C PRO A 130 -15.49 8.83 2.24
N LEU A 131 -14.22 8.43 2.13
CA LEU A 131 -13.80 7.34 1.24
C LEU A 131 -14.10 5.96 1.81
N VAL A 132 -14.24 5.84 3.14
CA VAL A 132 -14.64 4.58 3.80
C VAL A 132 -16.16 4.47 3.90
N GLU A 133 -16.86 5.58 4.10
CA GLU A 133 -18.31 5.63 4.32
C GLU A 133 -19.13 5.78 3.03
N GLY A 134 -18.50 6.20 1.93
CA GLY A 134 -19.16 6.41 0.64
C GLY A 134 -19.66 5.13 -0.05
N GLU A 135 -20.56 5.28 -1.03
CA GLU A 135 -21.09 4.14 -1.80
C GLU A 135 -19.97 3.36 -2.51
N ASN A 136 -19.05 4.10 -3.15
CA ASN A 136 -17.81 3.56 -3.68
C ASN A 136 -16.72 3.71 -2.63
N HIS A 137 -16.76 2.82 -1.62
CA HIS A 137 -15.78 2.84 -0.55
C HIS A 137 -14.46 2.18 -0.94
N VAL A 138 -13.38 2.62 -0.28
CA VAL A 138 -12.12 1.88 -0.22
C VAL A 138 -12.26 0.70 0.75
N ASP A 139 -11.51 -0.36 0.49
CA ASP A 139 -11.53 -1.57 1.31
C ASP A 139 -10.34 -1.63 2.27
N LEU A 140 -9.38 -0.71 2.12
CA LEU A 140 -8.15 -0.62 2.92
C LEU A 140 -7.76 0.85 3.14
N VAL A 141 -7.27 1.16 4.34
CA VAL A 141 -6.62 2.45 4.64
C VAL A 141 -5.19 2.22 5.11
N LEU A 142 -4.22 2.80 4.39
CA LEU A 142 -2.80 2.80 4.71
C LEU A 142 -2.40 4.06 5.47
N VAL A 143 -2.05 3.90 6.74
CA VAL A 143 -1.47 4.97 7.57
C VAL A 143 0.04 4.99 7.37
N MET A 144 0.56 6.05 6.75
CA MET A 144 2.02 6.24 6.68
C MET A 144 2.57 6.51 8.08
N THR A 145 3.54 5.70 8.51
CA THR A 145 4.22 5.87 9.82
C THR A 145 5.65 6.40 9.71
N VAL A 146 5.99 6.89 8.52
CA VAL A 146 7.19 7.63 8.15
C VAL A 146 6.80 8.60 7.02
N GLU A 147 7.65 9.59 6.72
CA GLU A 147 7.44 10.37 5.50
C GLU A 147 7.69 9.48 4.26
N PRO A 148 6.76 9.43 3.29
CA PRO A 148 6.91 8.55 2.13
C PRO A 148 8.10 8.96 1.25
N GLY A 149 8.80 7.97 0.69
CA GLY A 149 9.85 8.17 -0.31
C GLY A 149 11.05 7.24 -0.16
N PHE A 150 11.51 6.98 1.07
CA PHE A 150 12.69 6.13 1.30
C PHE A 150 12.47 5.12 2.42
N GLY A 151 13.04 3.93 2.26
CA GLY A 151 13.10 2.93 3.32
C GLY A 151 14.08 3.31 4.43
N GLY A 152 13.93 2.66 5.60
CA GLY A 152 14.87 2.78 6.73
C GLY A 152 14.76 4.04 7.57
N GLN A 153 13.69 4.81 7.40
CA GLN A 153 13.35 5.92 8.28
C GLN A 153 12.86 5.43 9.65
N LYS A 154 12.97 6.31 10.65
CA LYS A 154 12.50 6.00 12.01
C LYS A 154 10.98 6.01 12.05
N PHE A 155 10.41 4.95 12.63
CA PHE A 155 8.99 4.85 12.92
C PHE A 155 8.49 6.04 13.75
N MET A 156 7.30 6.56 13.42
CA MET A 156 6.58 7.65 14.09
C MET A 156 5.42 7.09 14.95
N PRO A 157 5.63 6.81 16.26
CA PRO A 157 4.62 6.18 17.11
C PRO A 157 3.31 6.95 17.22
N GLU A 158 3.36 8.28 17.08
CA GLU A 158 2.21 9.17 17.08
C GLU A 158 1.20 8.84 15.97
N MET A 159 1.63 8.20 14.88
CA MET A 159 0.73 7.78 13.79
C MET A 159 -0.19 6.63 14.21
N MET A 160 0.12 5.91 15.28
CA MET A 160 -0.75 4.87 15.84
C MET A 160 -2.07 5.43 16.36
N ASP A 161 -2.16 6.72 16.68
CA ASP A 161 -3.43 7.33 17.05
C ASP A 161 -4.42 7.34 15.88
N LYS A 162 -3.93 7.50 14.64
CA LYS A 162 -4.78 7.38 13.44
C LYS A 162 -5.29 5.94 13.27
N VAL A 163 -4.42 4.96 13.44
CA VAL A 163 -4.77 3.52 13.41
C VAL A 163 -5.85 3.19 14.45
N ARG A 164 -5.68 3.65 15.70
CA ARG A 164 -6.65 3.43 16.78
C ARG A 164 -8.01 4.04 16.44
N ARG A 165 -8.04 5.28 15.96
CA ARG A 165 -9.28 5.97 15.56
C ARG A 165 -9.99 5.23 14.42
N LEU A 166 -9.25 4.81 13.40
CA LEU A 166 -9.79 4.01 12.30
C LEU A 166 -10.38 2.69 12.81
N ARG A 167 -9.66 1.93 13.63
CA ARG A 167 -10.14 0.64 14.16
C ARG A 167 -11.37 0.81 15.04
N GLN A 168 -11.40 1.86 15.86
CA GLN A 168 -12.54 2.16 16.72
C GLN A 168 -13.79 2.50 15.89
N LYS A 169 -13.63 3.29 14.82
CA LYS A 169 -14.74 3.72 13.97
C LYS A 169 -15.17 2.65 12.96
N TYR A 170 -14.23 1.83 12.48
CA TYR A 170 -14.43 0.80 11.46
C TYR A 170 -13.85 -0.56 11.91
N PRO A 171 -14.59 -1.34 12.72
CA PRO A 171 -14.07 -2.54 13.36
C PRO A 171 -13.61 -3.65 12.41
N SER A 172 -14.07 -3.66 11.16
CA SER A 172 -13.74 -4.68 10.15
C SER A 172 -12.98 -4.14 8.93
N LEU A 173 -12.60 -2.86 8.92
CA LEU A 173 -11.80 -2.27 7.85
C LEU A 173 -10.37 -2.83 7.92
N ASP A 174 -9.78 -3.14 6.77
CA ASP A 174 -8.35 -3.45 6.71
C ASP A 174 -7.56 -2.15 6.92
N ILE A 175 -6.79 -2.10 8.01
CA ILE A 175 -5.96 -0.94 8.33
C ILE A 175 -4.52 -1.36 8.21
N GLU A 176 -3.85 -0.81 7.20
CA GLU A 176 -2.46 -1.03 6.91
C GLU A 176 -1.61 0.08 7.54
N ALA A 177 -0.41 -0.24 8.00
CA ALA A 177 0.53 0.74 8.50
C ALA A 177 1.94 0.42 7.99
N SER A 178 2.58 1.42 7.39
CA SER A 178 3.88 1.28 6.73
C SER A 178 5.01 1.28 7.78
N HIS A 179 5.38 0.15 8.34
CA HIS A 179 6.38 0.09 9.41
C HIS A 179 7.78 -0.22 8.87
N SER A 180 8.80 0.54 9.25
CA SER A 180 10.17 0.01 9.26
C SER A 180 10.40 -0.71 10.59
N LEU A 181 10.18 -2.03 10.63
CA LEU A 181 10.47 -2.82 11.84
C LEU A 181 11.97 -3.05 11.95
N PHE A 182 12.59 -2.48 12.99
CA PHE A 182 13.97 -2.79 13.38
C PHE A 182 13.95 -3.83 14.50
N LEU A 183 13.97 -5.12 14.16
CA LEU A 183 14.09 -6.22 15.13
C LEU A 183 15.58 -6.57 15.34
N GLY A 184 16.33 -5.66 15.96
CA GLY A 184 17.70 -5.90 16.39
C GLY A 184 18.75 -6.06 15.27
N PRO A 185 19.99 -6.46 15.62
CA PRO A 185 21.17 -6.38 14.73
C PRO A 185 21.20 -7.40 13.57
N ILE A 186 20.16 -8.23 13.43
CA ILE A 186 20.10 -9.31 12.41
C ILE A 186 18.97 -9.07 11.38
N ALA A 187 18.08 -8.10 11.60
CA ALA A 187 16.99 -7.82 10.67
C ALA A 187 17.37 -6.66 9.74
N SER A 188 17.69 -7.00 8.48
CA SER A 188 17.60 -6.07 7.36
C SER A 188 16.29 -5.28 7.43
N PHE A 189 16.31 -4.01 7.02
CA PHE A 189 15.14 -3.12 6.99
C PHE A 189 13.93 -3.80 6.37
N LEU A 190 13.06 -4.36 7.21
CA LEU A 190 11.82 -4.92 6.73
C LEU A 190 10.79 -3.80 6.87
N CYS A 191 10.51 -3.15 5.75
CA CYS A 191 9.32 -2.35 5.64
C CYS A 191 8.14 -3.33 5.52
N PHE A 192 7.33 -3.45 6.56
CA PHE A 192 6.16 -4.31 6.58
C PHE A 192 4.91 -3.46 6.60
N SER A 193 3.94 -3.92 5.84
CA SER A 193 2.57 -3.49 5.94
C SER A 193 1.79 -4.56 6.68
N VAL A 194 1.23 -4.18 7.83
CA VAL A 194 0.34 -5.06 8.60
C VAL A 194 -1.08 -4.56 8.41
N ALA A 195 -1.90 -5.33 7.69
CA ALA A 195 -3.34 -5.13 7.76
C ALA A 195 -3.85 -5.82 9.02
N ILE A 196 -4.29 -5.04 10.01
CA ILE A 196 -4.98 -5.51 11.21
C ILE A 196 -6.48 -5.33 11.08
#